data_AF-A0AAQ5Z427-F1
#
_entry.id   AF-A0AAQ5Z427-F1
#
_cell.length_a   1.000
_cell.length_b   1.000
_cell.length_c   1.000
_cell.angle_alpha   90.00
_cell.angle_beta   90.00
_cell.angle_gamma   90.00
#
_symmetry.space_group_name_H-M   'P 1'
#
loop_
_entity.id
_entity.type
_entity.pdbx_description
1 polymer ?
#
loop_
_entity_poly.entity_id
_entity_poly.type
_entity_poly.pdbx_seq_one_letter_code
_entity_poly.pdbx_strand_id
1 'polypeptide(L)'
;ISTSTLQVMSLEEEMPLKWVFQQDNDPKHTSKIQVMEWPAQSPDLNPTENLLADIKNAVREAKPRNAEELWNVVQLSWAAIPVDRCRKFVDSMRHRCEAIIRNRGYATKY
;
A
#
# COMPACT_ATOMS: atom_id res chain seq x y z
N ILE A 1 13.13 15.98 -18.49
CA ILE A 1 11.96 15.66 -17.63
C ILE A 1 12.12 14.20 -17.23
N SER A 2 12.23 13.89 -15.93
CA SER A 2 12.49 12.52 -15.45
C SER A 2 11.28 11.62 -15.68
N THR A 3 11.49 10.33 -15.90
CA THR A 3 10.43 9.29 -16.05
C THR A 3 9.40 9.36 -14.92
N SER A 4 9.82 9.70 -13.69
CA SER A 4 8.92 9.90 -12.54
C SER A 4 7.96 11.07 -12.72
N THR A 5 8.37 12.15 -13.39
CA THR A 5 7.51 13.31 -13.66
C THR A 5 6.47 13.00 -14.73
N LEU A 6 6.81 12.17 -15.72
CA LEU A 6 5.85 11.74 -16.75
C LEU A 6 4.78 10.79 -16.19
N GLN A 7 5.15 9.87 -15.30
CA GLN A 7 4.18 8.98 -14.64
C GLN A 7 3.19 9.74 -13.73
N VAL A 8 3.66 10.77 -13.01
CA VAL A 8 2.79 11.57 -12.14
C VAL A 8 1.79 12.39 -12.95
N MET A 9 2.20 13.01 -14.06
CA MET A 9 1.28 13.75 -14.94
C MET A 9 0.24 12.84 -15.60
N SER A 10 0.63 11.63 -16.01
CA SER A 10 -0.31 10.63 -16.56
C SER A 10 -1.33 10.17 -15.53
N LEU A 11 -0.95 10.02 -14.26
CA LEU A 11 -1.87 9.68 -13.18
C LEU A 11 -2.84 10.82 -12.86
N GLU A 12 -2.39 12.07 -12.96
CA GLU A 12 -3.24 13.25 -12.78
C GLU A 12 -4.31 13.38 -13.88
N GLU A 13 -3.99 13.05 -15.13
CA GLU A 13 -4.95 13.05 -16.25
C GLU A 13 -5.99 11.92 -16.14
N GLU A 14 -5.63 10.77 -15.58
CA GLU A 14 -6.50 9.59 -15.44
C GLU A 14 -7.36 9.57 -14.16
N MET A 15 -7.08 10.43 -13.17
CA MET A 15 -7.79 10.49 -11.89
C MET A 15 -8.61 11.78 -11.72
N PRO A 16 -9.79 11.91 -12.37
CA PRO A 16 -10.58 13.14 -12.38
C PRO A 16 -11.24 13.51 -11.04
N LEU A 17 -11.10 12.67 -10.00
CA LEU A 17 -11.66 12.90 -8.66
C LEU A 17 -10.58 13.46 -7.72
N LYS A 18 -10.98 14.28 -6.73
CA LYS A 18 -10.06 14.75 -5.69
C LYS A 18 -9.42 13.56 -4.96
N TRP A 19 -8.13 13.35 -5.19
CA TRP A 19 -7.34 12.27 -4.62
C TRP A 19 -6.28 12.83 -3.68
N VAL A 20 -5.80 11.99 -2.76
CA VAL A 20 -4.71 12.33 -1.84
C VAL A 20 -3.73 11.17 -1.85
N PHE A 21 -2.44 11.46 -2.02
CA PHE A 21 -1.42 10.42 -2.00
C PHE A 21 -1.12 10.00 -0.56
N GLN A 22 -0.95 8.70 -0.33
CA GLN A 22 -0.50 8.18 0.95
C GLN A 22 0.80 7.40 0.74
N GLN A 23 1.82 7.77 1.51
CA GLN A 23 3.10 7.05 1.63
C GLN A 23 3.52 7.10 3.09
N ASP A 24 4.46 6.25 3.51
CA ASP A 24 5.05 6.29 4.84
C ASP A 24 6.19 7.32 4.92
N ASN A 25 6.69 7.55 6.13
CA ASN A 25 7.71 8.58 6.41
C ASN A 25 9.14 8.04 6.26
N ASP A 26 9.42 7.06 5.38
CA ASP A 26 10.81 6.66 5.10
C ASP A 26 11.57 7.90 4.56
N PRO A 27 12.82 8.17 4.98
CA PRO A 27 13.57 9.34 4.54
C PRO A 27 13.69 9.52 3.02
N LYS A 28 13.51 8.44 2.24
CA LYS A 28 13.50 8.48 0.77
C LYS A 28 12.20 9.06 0.19
N HIS A 29 11.11 9.04 0.95
CA HIS A 29 9.80 9.54 0.55
C HIS A 29 9.69 11.06 0.78
N THR A 30 10.24 11.82 -0.18
CA THR A 30 10.22 13.29 -0.21
C THR A 30 9.39 13.82 -1.40
N SER A 31 8.31 13.13 -1.74
CA SER A 31 7.50 13.47 -2.92
C SER A 31 6.94 14.89 -2.83
N LYS A 32 6.95 15.63 -3.94
CA LYS A 32 6.37 16.98 -4.06
C LYS A 32 4.84 16.99 -4.27
N ILE A 33 4.19 15.83 -4.15
CA ILE A 33 2.75 15.63 -4.34
C ILE A 33 2.01 15.97 -3.03
N GLN A 34 0.73 16.30 -3.09
CA GLN A 34 -0.09 16.43 -1.89
C GLN A 34 -0.19 15.07 -1.16
N VAL A 35 0.51 14.95 -0.05
CA VAL A 35 0.56 13.73 0.78
C VAL A 35 -0.34 13.87 1.99
N MET A 36 -1.02 12.79 2.37
CA MET A 36 -1.74 12.67 3.63
C MET A 36 -0.78 12.75 4.82
N GLU A 37 -1.10 13.55 5.84
CA GLU A 37 -0.33 13.54 7.09
C GLU A 37 -0.41 12.16 7.74
N TRP A 38 0.75 11.55 7.99
CA TRP A 38 0.85 10.20 8.50
C TRP A 38 1.71 10.13 9.76
N PRO A 39 1.25 9.47 10.84
CA PRO A 39 2.08 9.26 12.03
C PRO A 39 3.25 8.32 11.72
N ALA A 40 4.44 8.67 12.21
CA ALA A 40 5.61 7.80 12.10
C ALA A 40 5.35 6.44 12.80
N GLN A 41 5.99 5.38 12.30
CA GLN A 41 5.95 4.03 12.90
C GLN A 41 4.54 3.43 13.05
N SER A 42 3.65 3.67 12.09
CA SER A 42 2.30 3.05 12.06
C SER A 42 2.14 2.07 10.90
N PRO A 43 2.83 0.91 10.91
CA PRO A 43 2.67 -0.12 9.88
C PRO A 43 1.24 -0.68 9.86
N ASP A 44 0.58 -0.75 11.02
CA ASP A 44 -0.82 -1.15 11.21
C ASP A 44 -1.80 -0.36 10.33
N LEU A 45 -1.40 0.85 9.92
CA LEU A 45 -2.22 1.71 9.08
C LEU A 45 -1.89 1.59 7.59
N ASN A 46 -0.76 1.02 7.18
CA ASN A 46 -0.40 0.97 5.76
C ASN A 46 -1.23 -0.12 5.06
N PRO A 47 -2.20 0.24 4.18
CA PRO A 47 -3.05 -0.76 3.52
C PRO A 47 -2.23 -1.71 2.65
N THR A 48 -1.06 -1.26 2.17
CA THR A 48 -0.15 -1.99 1.32
C THR A 48 0.49 -3.19 2.03
N GLU A 49 0.77 -3.10 3.33
CA GLU A 49 1.36 -4.22 4.10
C GLU A 49 0.45 -5.45 4.11
N ASN A 50 -0.86 -5.24 4.15
CA ASN A 50 -1.83 -6.33 4.12
C ASN A 50 -1.88 -7.02 2.74
N LEU A 51 -1.81 -6.24 1.66
CA LEU A 51 -1.75 -6.79 0.29
C LEU A 51 -0.44 -7.53 0.06
N LEU A 52 0.67 -7.01 0.59
CA LEU A 52 1.96 -7.69 0.56
C LEU A 52 1.93 -9.00 1.33
N ALA A 53 1.15 -9.12 2.41
CA ALA A 53 0.97 -10.39 3.12
C ALA A 53 0.31 -11.46 2.25
N ASP A 54 -0.71 -11.10 1.48
CA ASP A 54 -1.38 -12.01 0.54
C ASP A 54 -0.37 -12.54 -0.51
N ILE A 55 0.49 -11.67 -1.04
CA ILE A 55 1.55 -12.04 -2.00
C ILE A 55 2.64 -12.90 -1.35
N LYS A 56 3.09 -12.55 -0.13
CA LYS A 56 4.08 -13.33 0.63
C LYS A 56 3.58 -14.76 0.88
N ASN A 57 2.29 -14.93 1.15
CA ASN A 57 1.67 -16.25 1.31
C ASN A 57 1.70 -17.04 0.00
N ALA A 58 1.32 -16.42 -1.13
CA ALA A 58 1.37 -17.08 -2.43
C ALA A 58 2.80 -17.49 -2.83
N VAL A 59 3.80 -16.63 -2.58
CA VAL A 59 5.22 -16.96 -2.78
C VAL A 59 5.65 -18.13 -1.90
N ARG A 60 5.23 -18.17 -0.63
CA ARG A 60 5.54 -19.25 0.30
C ARG A 60 4.95 -20.59 -0.15
N GLU A 61 3.75 -20.57 -0.72
CA GLU A 61 3.08 -21.76 -1.25
C GLU A 61 3.71 -22.26 -2.55
N ALA A 62 4.04 -21.35 -3.46
CA ALA A 62 4.63 -21.67 -4.75
C ALA A 62 6.09 -22.16 -4.66
N LYS A 63 6.84 -21.73 -3.63
CA LYS A 63 8.25 -22.10 -3.39
C LYS A 63 9.14 -21.94 -4.65
N PRO A 64 9.21 -20.72 -5.22
CA PRO A 64 10.00 -20.47 -6.42
C PRO A 64 11.49 -20.77 -6.17
N ARG A 65 12.16 -21.31 -7.19
CA ARG A 65 13.56 -21.78 -7.10
C ARG A 65 14.56 -20.80 -7.71
N ASN A 66 14.07 -19.81 -8.44
CA ASN A 66 14.89 -18.78 -9.09
C ASN A 66 14.13 -17.44 -9.14
N ALA A 67 14.83 -16.39 -9.56
CA ALA A 67 14.29 -15.04 -9.61
C ALA A 67 13.13 -14.89 -10.61
N GLU A 68 13.15 -15.63 -11.72
CA GLU A 68 12.10 -15.58 -12.74
C GLU A 68 10.79 -16.20 -12.22
N GLU A 69 10.87 -17.37 -11.58
CA GLU A 69 9.73 -18.00 -10.92
C GLU A 69 9.16 -17.11 -9.82
N LEU A 70 10.02 -16.48 -9.01
CA LEU A 70 9.59 -15.54 -7.98
C LEU A 70 8.85 -14.35 -8.59
N TRP A 71 9.40 -13.75 -9.63
CA TRP A 71 8.80 -12.62 -10.33
C TRP A 71 7.42 -12.99 -10.90
N ASN A 72 7.32 -14.14 -11.56
CA ASN A 72 6.07 -14.65 -12.11
C ASN A 72 5.01 -14.85 -11.03
N VAL A 73 5.37 -15.45 -9.89
CA VAL A 73 4.44 -15.63 -8.77
C VAL A 73 3.96 -14.28 -8.22
N VAL A 74 4.86 -13.31 -8.04
CA VAL A 74 4.49 -11.97 -7.56
C VAL A 74 3.53 -11.28 -8.52
N GLN A 75 3.79 -11.29 -9.84
CA GLN A 75 2.92 -10.67 -10.83
C GLN A 75 1.54 -11.33 -10.88
N LEU A 76 1.49 -12.67 -10.91
CA LEU A 76 0.24 -13.41 -10.93
C LEU A 76 -0.57 -13.19 -9.65
N SER A 77 0.09 -13.22 -8.49
CA SER A 77 -0.56 -13.00 -7.20
C SER A 77 -1.13 -11.58 -7.11
N TRP A 78 -0.38 -10.58 -7.56
CA TRP A 78 -0.83 -9.19 -7.61
C TRP A 78 -2.05 -9.01 -8.51
N ALA A 79 -2.00 -9.56 -9.73
CA ALA A 79 -3.12 -9.48 -10.68
C ALA A 79 -4.37 -10.23 -10.20
N ALA A 80 -4.19 -11.26 -9.36
CA ALA A 80 -5.28 -12.04 -8.80
C ALA A 80 -5.96 -11.40 -7.58
N ILE A 81 -5.43 -10.29 -7.04
CA ILE A 81 -6.04 -9.62 -5.88
C ILE A 81 -7.41 -9.07 -6.27
N PRO A 82 -8.51 -9.53 -5.65
CA PRO A 82 -9.84 -9.04 -5.97
C PRO A 82 -10.01 -7.57 -5.55
N VAL A 83 -10.74 -6.78 -6.34
CA VAL A 83 -11.08 -5.38 -5.99
C VAL A 83 -11.77 -5.30 -4.63
N ASP A 84 -12.61 -6.27 -4.28
CA ASP A 84 -13.29 -6.30 -2.97
C ASP A 84 -12.33 -6.49 -1.79
N ARG A 85 -11.17 -7.12 -2.02
CA ARG A 85 -10.10 -7.21 -1.02
C ARG A 85 -9.55 -5.82 -0.74
N CYS A 86 -9.25 -5.05 -1.79
CA CYS A 86 -8.82 -3.64 -1.68
C CYS A 86 -9.87 -2.77 -0.98
N ARG A 87 -11.15 -2.92 -1.34
CA ARG A 87 -12.25 -2.17 -0.70
C ARG A 87 -12.35 -2.42 0.80
N LYS A 88 -12.32 -3.69 1.23
CA LYS A 88 -12.34 -4.05 2.66
C LYS A 88 -11.22 -3.38 3.45
N PHE A 89 -10.05 -3.17 2.85
CA PHE A 89 -8.97 -2.46 3.51
C PHE A 89 -9.27 -0.99 3.67
N VAL A 90 -9.70 -0.32 2.60
CA VAL A 90 -10.12 1.09 2.63
C VAL A 90 -11.24 1.30 3.66
N ASP A 91 -12.25 0.44 3.66
CA ASP A 91 -13.37 0.51 4.60
C ASP A 91 -12.92 0.31 6.06
N SER A 92 -11.90 -0.51 6.29
CA SER A 92 -11.36 -0.77 7.63
C SER A 92 -10.52 0.38 8.19
N MET A 93 -10.01 1.29 7.33
CA MET A 93 -9.05 2.33 7.75
C MET A 93 -9.58 3.22 8.85
N ARG A 94 -10.87 3.59 8.76
CA ARG A 94 -11.52 4.39 9.81
C ARG A 94 -11.42 3.71 11.18
N HIS A 95 -11.72 2.41 11.24
CA HIS A 95 -11.66 1.66 12.49
C HIS A 95 -10.23 1.48 13.02
N ARG A 96 -9.25 1.33 12.13
CA ARG A 96 -7.83 1.26 12.51
C ARG A 96 -7.36 2.60 13.11
N CYS A 97 -7.69 3.72 12.47
CA CYS A 97 -7.40 5.05 12.99
C CYS A 97 -8.05 5.27 14.37
N GLU A 98 -9.33 4.90 14.52
CA GLU A 98 -10.01 4.97 15.82
C GLU A 98 -9.34 4.09 16.88
N ALA A 99 -8.87 2.89 16.52
CA ALA A 99 -8.17 2.00 17.43
C ALA A 99 -6.85 2.61 17.92
N ILE A 100 -6.07 3.25 17.04
CA ILE A 100 -4.83 3.94 17.40
C ILE A 100 -5.09 5.14 18.29
N ILE A 101 -6.12 5.93 17.99
CA ILE A 101 -6.52 7.07 18.84
C ILE A 101 -6.90 6.58 20.24
N ARG A 102 -7.73 5.53 20.34
CA ARG A 102 -8.09 4.92 21.63
C ARG A 102 -6.86 4.38 22.37
N ASN A 103 -5.91 3.80 21.63
CA ASN A 103 -4.68 3.26 22.18
C ASN A 103 -3.56 4.31 22.30
N ARG A 104 -3.86 5.61 22.21
CA ARG A 104 -2.90 6.72 22.38
C ARG A 104 -1.63 6.59 21.53
N GLY A 105 -1.76 6.07 20.31
CA GLY A 105 -0.63 5.89 19.40
C GLY A 105 0.16 4.58 19.58
N TYR A 106 -0.20 3.72 20.54
CA TYR A 106 0.43 2.41 20.70
C TYR A 106 -0.13 1.37 19.71
N ALA A 107 0.67 0.33 19.45
CA ALA A 107 0.37 -0.76 18.52
C ALA A 107 -1.02 -1.39 18.75
N THR A 108 -1.73 -1.66 17.66
CA THR A 108 -3.08 -2.22 17.71
C THR A 108 -3.08 -3.69 17.27
N LYS A 109 -4.25 -4.32 17.25
CA LYS A 109 -4.43 -5.69 16.75
C LYS A 109 -4.45 -5.82 15.22
N TYR A 110 -4.29 -4.70 14.51
CA TYR A 110 -4.52 -4.56 13.06
C TYR A 110 -3.24 -4.61 12.24
#